data_AF-A0A497JQV0-F1
#
_entry.id   AF-A0A497JQV0-F1
#
_cell.length_a   1.000
_cell.length_b   1.000
_cell.length_c   1.000
_cell.angle_alpha   90.00
_cell.angle_beta   90.00
_cell.angle_gamma   90.00
#
_symmetry.space_group_name_H-M   'P 1'
#
loop_
_entity.id
_entity.type
_entity.pdbx_description
1 polymer ?
#
loop_
_entity_poly.entity_id
_entity_poly.type
_entity_poly.pdbx_seq_one_letter_code
_entity_poly.pdbx_strand_id
1 'polypeptide(L)'
;MIIPFVYQLGIGGIGGFIVGYAFKKITKLIAIIIGLFFAALIYLAYKGIININYGKLEEAAKDALGVSGQVAQWVLPIILHLPFFGTFAVGFFLGMKLG
;
A
#
# COMPACT_ATOMS: atom_id res chain seq x y z
N MET A 1 4.40 41.45 10.33
CA MET A 1 3.47 40.51 9.65
C MET A 1 3.83 39.03 9.84
N ILE A 2 4.64 38.63 10.84
CA ILE A 2 5.14 37.24 10.99
C ILE A 2 4.35 36.37 12.00
N ILE A 3 3.63 37.02 12.91
CA ILE A 3 2.87 36.40 14.00
C ILE A 3 1.76 35.43 13.51
N PRO A 4 0.94 35.76 12.49
CA PRO A 4 -0.18 34.89 12.11
C PRO A 4 0.29 33.53 11.53
N PHE A 5 1.46 33.48 10.91
CA PHE A 5 1.99 32.25 10.29
C PHE A 5 2.48 31.24 11.33
N VAL A 6 3.07 31.71 12.43
CA VAL A 6 3.52 30.86 13.55
C VAL A 6 2.34 30.25 14.29
N TYR A 7 1.26 31.02 14.49
CA TYR A 7 0.02 30.50 15.09
C TYR A 7 -0.68 29.48 14.17
N GLN A 8 -0.72 29.73 12.86
CA GLN A 8 -1.32 28.81 11.90
C GLN A 8 -0.54 27.51 11.74
N LEU A 9 0.80 27.56 11.76
CA LEU A 9 1.66 26.38 11.82
C LEU A 9 1.57 25.65 13.15
N GLY A 10 1.42 26.36 14.27
CA GLY A 10 1.24 25.75 15.59
C GLY A 10 -0.05 24.95 15.69
N ILE A 11 -1.18 25.55 15.30
CA ILE A 11 -2.50 24.88 15.33
C ILE A 11 -2.60 23.80 14.26
N GLY A 12 -2.14 24.09 13.03
CA GLY A 12 -2.13 23.11 11.94
C GLY A 12 -1.17 21.94 12.17
N GLY A 13 -0.02 22.19 12.78
CA GLY A 13 0.97 21.17 13.11
C GLY A 13 0.51 20.24 14.22
N ILE A 14 -0.05 20.77 15.31
CA ILE A 14 -0.62 19.95 16.39
C ILE A 14 -1.84 19.18 15.90
N GLY A 15 -2.74 19.83 15.17
CA GLY A 15 -3.91 19.18 14.56
C GLY A 15 -3.52 18.07 13.59
N GLY A 16 -2.57 18.35 12.70
CA GLY A 16 -2.02 17.37 11.77
C GLY A 16 -1.31 16.21 12.46
N PHE A 17 -0.62 16.46 13.57
CA PHE A 17 0.01 15.42 14.37
C PHE A 17 -1.02 14.48 15.02
N ILE A 18 -2.08 15.04 15.62
CA ILE A 18 -3.14 14.25 16.26
C ILE A 18 -3.86 13.39 15.22
N VAL A 19 -4.26 14.00 14.10
CA VAL A 19 -4.94 13.30 13.00
C VAL A 19 -4.03 12.24 12.40
N GLY A 20 -2.76 12.57 12.11
CA GLY A 20 -1.78 11.64 11.56
C GLY A 20 -1.47 10.47 12.50
N TYR A 21 -1.38 10.72 13.81
CA TYR A 21 -1.19 9.68 14.81
C TYR A 21 -2.39 8.75 14.93
N ALA A 22 -3.61 9.29 14.90
CA ALA A 22 -4.83 8.48 14.86
C ALA A 22 -4.88 7.64 13.57
N PHE A 23 -4.50 8.23 12.43
CA PHE A 23 -4.45 7.55 11.14
C PHE A 23 -3.45 6.40 11.14
N LYS A 24 -2.25 6.57 11.73
CA LYS A 24 -1.22 5.51 11.86
C LYS A 24 -1.77 4.24 12.51
N LYS A 25 -2.65 4.39 13.51
CA LYS A 25 -3.27 3.26 14.20
C LYS A 25 -4.27 2.52 13.31
N ILE A 26 -5.04 3.27 12.52
CA ILE A 26 -6.01 2.74 11.55
C ILE A 26 -5.30 2.05 10.39
N THR A 27 -4.19 2.62 9.88
CA THR A 27 -3.41 2.02 8.78
C THR A 27 -2.90 0.62 9.13
N LYS A 28 -2.47 0.38 10.39
CA LYS A 28 -2.02 -0.96 10.81
C LYS A 28 -3.15 -1.98 10.74
N LEU A 29 -4.37 -1.60 11.16
CA LEU A 29 -5.55 -2.47 11.06
C LEU A 29 -5.93 -2.75 9.60
N ILE A 30 -5.95 -1.72 8.76
CA ILE A 30 -6.23 -1.85 7.32
C ILE A 30 -5.21 -2.78 6.65
N ALA A 31 -3.92 -2.62 6.95
CA ALA A 31 -2.86 -3.46 6.38
C ALA A 31 -3.05 -4.94 6.73
N ILE A 32 -3.46 -5.26 7.96
CA ILE A 32 -3.77 -6.63 8.38
C ILE A 32 -4.96 -7.19 7.60
N ILE A 33 -6.04 -6.41 7.44
CA ILE A 33 -7.23 -6.82 6.70
C ILE A 33 -6.88 -7.10 5.24
N ILE A 34 -6.11 -6.22 4.61
CA ILE A 34 -5.64 -6.39 3.23
C ILE A 34 -4.77 -7.66 3.11
N GLY A 35 -3.81 -7.85 4.02
CA GLY A 35 -2.97 -9.04 4.03
C GLY A 35 -3.76 -10.33 4.16
N LEU A 36 -4.74 -10.36 5.07
CA LEU A 36 -5.63 -11.51 5.26
C LEU A 36 -6.50 -11.77 4.03
N PHE A 37 -6.99 -10.72 3.39
CA PHE A 37 -7.76 -10.82 2.15
C PHE A 37 -6.93 -11.46 1.02
N PHE A 38 -5.69 -11.01 0.81
CA PHE A 38 -4.80 -11.63 -0.18
C PHE A 38 -4.48 -13.09 0.16
N ALA A 39 -4.24 -13.41 1.43
CA ALA A 39 -4.01 -14.79 1.86
C ALA A 39 -5.22 -15.70 1.55
N ALA A 40 -6.44 -15.21 1.77
CA ALA A 40 -7.67 -15.93 1.43
C ALA A 40 -7.82 -16.15 -0.07
N LEU A 41 -7.58 -15.12 -0.90
CA LEU A 41 -7.61 -15.24 -2.37
C LEU A 41 -6.60 -16.27 -2.88
N ILE A 42 -5.37 -16.23 -2.37
CA ILE A 42 -4.32 -17.19 -2.70
C ILE A 42 -4.76 -18.62 -2.35
N TYR A 43 -5.34 -18.82 -1.16
CA TYR A 43 -5.81 -20.12 -0.72
C TYR A 43 -6.94 -20.66 -1.61
N LEU A 44 -7.92 -19.81 -1.95
CA LEU A 44 -9.01 -20.18 -2.86
C LEU A 44 -8.49 -20.51 -4.26
N ALA A 45 -7.50 -19.76 -4.76
CA ALA A 45 -6.88 -20.02 -6.05
C ALA A 45 -6.08 -21.33 -6.06
N TYR A 46 -5.33 -21.60 -4.98
CA TYR A 46 -4.60 -22.86 -4.81
C TYR A 46 -5.54 -24.07 -4.76
N LYS A 47 -6.70 -23.94 -4.12
CA LYS A 47 -7.75 -24.97 -4.10
C LYS A 47 -8.48 -25.11 -5.45
N GLY A 48 -8.21 -24.25 -6.42
CA GLY A 48 -8.91 -24.22 -7.71
C GLY A 48 -10.36 -23.72 -7.62
N ILE A 49 -10.73 -23.08 -6.50
CA ILE A 49 -12.08 -22.53 -6.29
C ILE A 49 -12.27 -21.26 -7.12
N ILE A 50 -11.22 -20.46 -7.26
CA ILE A 50 -11.21 -19.25 -8.09
C ILE A 50 -10.03 -19.28 -9.06
N ASN A 51 -10.17 -18.61 -10.20
CA ASN A 51 -9.06 -18.35 -11.10
C ASN A 51 -8.69 -16.86 -11.03
N ILE A 52 -7.44 -16.57 -10.67
CA ILE A 52 -6.95 -15.18 -10.57
C ILE A 52 -6.40 -14.76 -11.93
N ASN A 53 -6.99 -13.74 -12.53
CA ASN A 53 -6.45 -13.11 -13.73
C ASN A 53 -5.35 -12.13 -13.33
N TYR A 54 -4.10 -12.57 -13.38
CA TYR A 54 -2.94 -11.76 -12.99
C TYR A 54 -2.76 -10.51 -13.86
N GLY A 55 -3.11 -10.54 -15.15
CA GLY A 55 -3.01 -9.36 -16.02
C GLY A 55 -3.99 -8.24 -15.62
N LYS A 56 -5.24 -8.58 -15.33
CA LYS A 56 -6.23 -7.61 -14.82
C LYS A 56 -5.89 -7.12 -13.41
N LEU A 57 -5.32 -7.99 -12.58
CA LEU A 57 -4.85 -7.63 -11.25
C LEU A 57 -3.72 -6.60 -11.33
N GLU A 58 -2.82 -6.76 -12.30
CA GLU A 58 -1.70 -5.85 -12.55
C GLU A 58 -2.19 -4.48 -13.05
N GLU A 59 -3.13 -4.45 -14.00
CA GLU A 59 -3.74 -3.22 -14.51
C GLU A 59 -4.44 -2.44 -13.39
N ALA A 60 -5.27 -3.13 -12.59
CA ALA A 60 -5.93 -2.53 -11.44
C ALA A 60 -4.93 -2.00 -10.38
N ALA A 61 -3.81 -2.70 -10.18
CA ALA A 61 -2.75 -2.25 -9.28
C ALA A 61 -2.06 -0.98 -9.79
N LYS A 62 -1.79 -0.88 -11.10
CA LYS A 62 -1.20 0.32 -11.72
C LYS A 62 -2.12 1.54 -11.56
N ASP A 63 -3.41 1.34 -11.79
CA ASP A 63 -4.42 2.40 -11.63
C ASP A 63 -4.54 2.86 -10.17
N ALA A 64 -4.59 1.91 -9.23
CA ALA A 64 -4.71 2.21 -7.80
C ALA A 64 -3.48 2.93 -7.22
N LEU A 65 -2.28 2.58 -7.70
CA LEU A 65 -1.04 3.21 -7.26
C LEU A 65 -0.80 4.58 -7.90
N GLY A 66 -1.63 5.00 -8.85
CA GLY A 66 -1.54 6.33 -9.48
C GLY A 66 -0.16 6.59 -10.08
N VAL A 67 0.55 5.55 -10.53
CA VAL A 67 1.94 5.63 -10.95
C VAL A 67 2.01 6.38 -12.29
N SER A 68 2.08 7.70 -12.23
CA SER A 68 2.18 8.60 -13.37
C SER A 68 3.60 9.20 -13.49
N GLY A 69 4.04 9.46 -14.71
CA GLY A 69 5.27 10.20 -15.02
C GLY A 69 6.56 9.38 -14.96
N GLN A 70 7.24 9.35 -13.81
CA GLN A 70 8.68 9.08 -13.73
C GLN A 70 9.05 7.93 -12.77
N VAL A 71 8.27 7.75 -11.69
CA VAL A 71 8.37 6.58 -10.79
C VAL A 71 8.01 5.29 -11.54
N ALA A 72 7.10 5.39 -12.51
CA ALA A 72 6.68 4.29 -13.36
C ALA A 72 7.87 3.64 -14.08
N GLN A 73 8.81 4.43 -14.61
CA GLN A 73 9.93 3.92 -15.42
C GLN A 73 10.91 3.04 -14.65
N TRP A 74 10.98 3.21 -13.32
CA TRP A 74 11.93 2.50 -12.44
C TRP A 74 11.25 1.32 -11.75
N VAL A 75 9.94 1.44 -11.50
CA VAL A 75 9.15 0.46 -10.74
C VAL A 75 8.40 -0.52 -11.68
N LEU A 76 7.91 -0.08 -12.85
CA LEU A 76 7.21 -0.94 -13.82
C LEU A 76 8.03 -2.16 -14.27
N PRO A 77 9.33 -2.04 -14.63
CA PRO A 77 10.11 -3.20 -15.06
C PRO A 77 10.21 -4.27 -13.96
N ILE A 78 10.30 -3.84 -12.70
CA ILE A 78 10.39 -4.75 -11.55
C ILE A 78 9.02 -5.42 -11.31
N ILE A 79 7.92 -4.68 -11.44
CA ILE A 79 6.56 -5.22 -11.30
C ILE A 79 6.22 -6.21 -12.44
N LEU A 80 6.63 -5.90 -13.68
CA LEU A 80 6.29 -6.67 -14.89
C LEU A 80 7.04 -8.00 -15.02
N HIS A 81 8.25 -8.09 -14.46
CA HIS A 81 9.10 -9.27 -14.62
C HIS A 81 9.09 -10.21 -13.41
N LEU A 82 8.40 -9.84 -12.32
CA LEU A 82 8.28 -10.71 -11.16
C LEU A 82 6.85 -11.27 -11.05
N PRO A 83 6.70 -12.60 -10.91
CA PRO A 83 5.40 -13.19 -10.59
C PRO A 83 4.85 -12.52 -9.33
N PHE A 84 3.60 -12.04 -9.40
CA PHE A 84 2.90 -11.37 -8.30
C PHE A 84 3.05 -12.10 -6.95
N PHE A 85 3.08 -13.43 -6.99
CA PHE A 85 3.26 -14.28 -5.82
C PHE A 85 4.63 -14.15 -5.16
N GLY A 86 5.71 -14.03 -5.96
CA GLY A 86 7.08 -13.93 -5.45
C GLY A 86 7.35 -12.59 -4.79
N THR A 87 6.89 -11.50 -5.39
CA THR A 87 7.01 -10.14 -4.82
C THR A 87 6.12 -9.94 -3.62
N PHE A 88 4.90 -10.46 -3.63
CA PHE A 88 4.02 -10.42 -2.46
C PHE A 88 4.66 -11.14 -1.27
N ALA A 89 5.20 -12.35 -1.46
CA ALA A 89 5.85 -13.09 -0.39
C ALA A 89 7.06 -12.33 0.18
N VAL A 90 7.97 -11.85 -0.68
CA VAL A 90 9.13 -11.05 -0.25
C VAL A 90 8.70 -9.77 0.48
N GLY A 91 7.72 -9.05 -0.08
CA GLY A 91 7.16 -7.84 0.52
C GLY A 91 6.47 -8.10 1.85
N PHE A 92 5.76 -9.22 1.99
CA PHE A 92 5.11 -9.64 3.23
C PHE A 92 6.15 -9.95 4.32
N PHE A 93 7.19 -10.73 4.00
CA PHE A 93 8.26 -11.03 4.96
C PHE A 93 9.03 -9.78 5.39
N LEU A 94 9.34 -8.88 4.47
CA LEU A 94 9.97 -7.60 4.79
C LEU A 94 9.04 -6.72 5.64
N GLY A 95 7.76 -6.65 5.30
CA GLY A 95 6.75 -5.92 6.06
C GLY A 95 6.58 -6.45 7.49
N MET A 96 6.59 -7.76 7.68
CA MET A 96 6.57 -8.38 9.02
C MET A 96 7.80 -8.04 9.86
N LYS A 97 8.96 -7.83 9.22
CA LYS A 97 10.22 -7.51 9.91
C LYS A 97 10.34 -6.03 10.27
N LEU A 98 9.73 -5.16 9.45
CA LEU A 98 9.82 -3.70 9.57
C LEU A 98 8.64 -3.05 10.33
N GLY A 99 7.50 -3.74 10.47
CA GLY A 99 6.27 -3.26 11.13
C GLY A 99 6.11 -3.67 12.59
#